data_AF-A0A498QS06-F1
#
_entry.id   AF-A0A498QS06-F1
#
_cell.length_a   1.000
_cell.length_b   1.000
_cell.length_c   1.000
_cell.angle_alpha   90.00
_cell.angle_beta   90.00
_cell.angle_gamma   90.00
#
_symmetry.space_group_name_H-M   'P 1'
#
loop_
_entity.id
_entity.type
_entity.pdbx_description
1 polymer ?
#
loop_
_entity_poly.entity_id
_entity_poly.type
_entity_poly.pdbx_seq_one_letter_code
_entity_poly.pdbx_strand_id
1 'polypeptide(L)' 'MLAHAFLAVATAIEHDTAPTPIGLIALTVNEFRRLFDALLLTATHTLTSLLAWSRRRRRHQYRARLSHYRRRETQ' A
#
# COMPACT_ATOMS: atom_id res chain seq x y z
N MET A 1 4.06 16.85 12.86
CA MET A 1 4.04 15.61 13.66
C MET A 1 2.67 14.94 13.62
N LEU A 2 1.58 15.63 13.99
CA LEU A 2 0.22 15.05 14.05
C LEU A 2 -0.27 14.37 12.76
N ALA A 3 0.00 14.95 11.58
CA ALA A 3 -0.39 14.35 10.32
C ALA A 3 0.20 12.94 10.11
N HIS A 4 1.46 12.72 10.51
CA HIS A 4 2.08 11.40 10.37
C HIS A 4 1.55 10.40 11.41
N ALA A 5 1.25 10.86 12.63
CA ALA A 5 0.63 10.03 13.65
C ALA A 5 -0.76 9.53 13.21
N PHE A 6 -1.57 10.41 12.60
CA PHE A 6 -2.86 10.02 12.03
C PHE A 6 -2.71 8.92 10.96
N LEU A 7 -1.80 9.11 9.99
CA LEU A 7 -1.56 8.10 8.94
C LEU A 7 -1.07 6.77 9.52
N ALA A 8 -0.21 6.80 10.54
CA ALA A 8 0.30 5.61 11.21
C ALA A 8 -0.81 4.85 11.97
N VAL A 9 -1.66 5.55 12.72
CA VAL A 9 -2.77 4.93 13.43
C VAL A 9 -3.81 4.38 12.44
N ALA A 10 -4.17 5.14 11.41
CA ALA A 10 -5.13 4.69 10.40
C ALA A 10 -4.64 3.43 9.66
N THR A 11 -3.34 3.36 9.35
CA THR A 11 -2.76 2.15 8.72
C THR A 11 -2.67 0.97 9.69
N ALA A 12 -2.37 1.20 10.96
CA ALA A 12 -2.39 0.14 11.97
C ALA A 12 -3.80 -0.45 12.15
N ILE A 13 -4.84 0.40 12.18
CA ILE A 13 -6.24 -0.03 12.22
C ILE A 13 -6.61 -0.83 10.96
N GLU A 14 -6.16 -0.41 9.78
CA GLU A 14 -6.40 -1.18 8.53
C GLU A 14 -5.77 -2.58 8.60
N HIS A 15 -4.57 -2.70 9.16
CA HIS A 15 -3.90 -4.01 9.29
C HIS A 15 -4.60 -4.93 10.27
N ASP A 16 -5.15 -4.38 11.35
CA ASP A 16 -5.88 -5.14 12.37
C ASP A 16 -7.25 -5.61 11.86
N THR A 17 -7.92 -4.76 11.09
CA THR A 17 -9.28 -5.04 10.56
C THR A 17 -9.28 -5.84 9.26
N ALA A 18 -8.21 -5.77 8.47
CA ALA A 18 -8.11 -6.42 7.17
C ALA A 18 -6.78 -7.18 7.02
N PRO A 19 -6.79 -8.53 7.10
CA PRO A 19 -5.57 -9.29 6.87
C PRO A 19 -5.06 -9.05 5.44
N THR A 20 -3.74 -8.89 5.32
CA THR A 20 -3.11 -8.64 4.02
C THR A 20 -3.40 -9.82 3.08
N PRO A 21 -4.05 -9.60 1.92
CA PRO A 21 -4.39 -10.70 1.03
C PRO A 21 -3.13 -11.37 0.48
N ILE A 22 -3.21 -12.68 0.24
CA ILE A 22 -2.07 -13.46 -0.27
C ILE A 22 -1.52 -12.86 -1.57
N GLY A 23 -0.24 -12.53 -1.51
CA GLY A 23 0.52 -11.94 -2.60
C GLY A 23 0.30 -10.44 -2.82
N LEU A 24 -0.13 -9.71 -1.81
CA LEU A 24 0.03 -8.27 -1.71
C LEU A 24 1.00 -7.97 -0.56
N ILE A 25 1.78 -6.90 -0.68
CA ILE A 25 2.45 -6.32 0.50
C ILE A 25 1.40 -5.56 1.30
N ALA A 26 1.49 -5.53 2.64
CA ALA A 26 0.59 -4.76 3.51
C ALA A 26 0.59 -3.25 3.16
N LEU A 27 -0.48 -2.54 3.53
CA LEU A 27 -0.59 -1.11 3.21
C LEU A 27 0.42 -0.34 4.06
N THR A 28 1.33 0.41 3.44
CA THR A 28 2.33 1.17 4.22
C THR A 28 1.80 2.57 4.51
N VAL A 29 2.30 3.20 5.58
CA VAL A 29 2.02 4.61 5.92
C VAL A 29 2.26 5.53 4.72
N ASN A 30 3.36 5.30 3.99
CA ASN A 30 3.72 6.09 2.81
C ASN A 30 2.74 5.88 1.65
N GLU A 31 2.23 4.67 1.45
CA GLU A 31 1.22 4.40 0.42
C GLU A 31 -0.12 5.03 0.80
N PHE A 32 -0.53 4.92 2.06
CA PHE A 32 -1.74 5.56 2.56
C PHE A 32 -1.66 7.09 2.41
N ARG A 33 -0.51 7.68 2.75
CA ARG A 33 -0.25 9.12 2.51
C ARG A 33 -0.47 9.51 1.05
N ARG A 34 0.12 8.77 0.11
CA ARG A 34 0.00 9.08 -1.32
C ARG A 34 -1.42 8.96 -1.83
N LEU A 35 -2.16 7.96 -1.34
CA LEU A 35 -3.58 7.80 -1.65
C LEU A 35 -4.41 8.95 -1.08
N PHE A 36 -4.12 9.35 0.15
CA PHE A 36 -4.79 10.46 0.82
C PHE A 36 -4.52 11.80 0.12
N ASP A 37 -3.26 12.07 -0.22
CA ASP A 37 -2.85 13.26 -0.97
C ASP A 37 -3.50 13.26 -2.37
N ALA A 38 -3.51 12.13 -3.07
CA ALA A 38 -4.17 12.01 -4.38
C ALA A 38 -5.68 12.25 -4.28
N LEU A 39 -6.34 11.73 -3.24
CA LEU A 39 -7.77 11.94 -3.01
C LEU A 39 -8.09 13.41 -2.73
N LEU A 40 -7.26 14.09 -1.94
CA LEU A 40 -7.49 15.49 -1.58
C LEU A 40 -7.14 16.47 -2.71
N LEU A 41 -6.09 16.17 -3.48
CA LEU A 41 -5.53 17.11 -4.46
C LEU A 41 -6.02 16.84 -5.89
N THR A 42 -6.57 15.65 -6.16
CA THR A 42 -6.94 15.24 -7.52
C THR A 42 -8.44 14.96 -7.64
N ALA A 43 -9.19 15.94 -8.13
CA ALA A 43 -10.64 15.79 -8.37
C ALA A 43 -10.97 14.88 -9.58
N THR A 44 -9.99 14.53 -10.41
CA THR A 44 -10.21 13.81 -11.67
C THR A 44 -10.22 12.30 -11.53
N HIS A 45 -9.72 11.75 -10.42
CA HIS A 45 -9.59 10.31 -10.24
C HIS A 45 -10.62 9.81 -9.23
N THR A 46 -11.41 8.82 -9.62
CA THR A 46 -12.32 8.18 -8.67
C THR A 46 -11.53 7.41 -7.62
N LEU A 47 -12.09 7.31 -6.40
CA LEU A 47 -11.51 6.51 -5.32
C LEU A 47 -11.20 5.07 -5.79
N THR A 48 -12.10 4.48 -6.58
CA THR A 48 -11.93 3.14 -7.16
C THR A 48 -10.68 3.06 -8.03
N SER A 49 -10.42 4.05 -8.88
CA SER A 49 -9.21 4.09 -9.73
C SER A 49 -7.94 4.22 -8.91
N LEU A 50 -7.93 5.06 -7.86
CA LEU A 50 -6.78 5.21 -6.96
C LEU A 50 -6.47 3.89 -6.22
N LEU A 51 -7.50 3.23 -5.69
CA LEU A 51 -7.36 1.94 -5.02
C LEU A 51 -6.92 0.82 -5.97
N ALA A 52 -7.44 0.80 -7.20
CA ALA A 52 -7.01 -0.16 -8.22
C ALA A 52 -5.53 0.02 -8.58
N TRP A 53 -5.08 1.27 -8.74
CA TRP A 53 -3.68 1.59 -8.97
C TRP A 53 -2.79 1.14 -7.79
N SER A 54 -3.18 1.44 -6.55
CA SER A 54 -2.42 1.03 -5.37
C SER A 54 -2.32 -0.49 -5.25
N ARG A 55 -3.42 -1.20 -5.49
CA ARG A 55 -3.45 -2.67 -5.50
C ARG A 55 -2.50 -3.23 -6.55
N ARG A 56 -2.53 -2.70 -7.78
CA ARG A 56 -1.62 -3.12 -8.86
C ARG A 56 -0.16 -2.90 -8.45
N ARG A 57 0.17 -1.73 -7.89
CA ARG A 57 1.52 -1.38 -7.42
C ARG A 57 1.99 -2.34 -6.33
N ARG A 58 1.20 -2.55 -5.28
CA ARG A 58 1.51 -3.46 -4.16
C ARG A 58 1.69 -4.90 -4.61
N ARG A 59 0.88 -5.37 -5.57
CA ARG A 59 1.03 -6.72 -6.16
C ARG A 59 2.33 -6.87 -6.91
N HIS A 60 2.73 -5.84 -7.66
CA HIS A 60 4.00 -5.85 -8.38
C HIS A 60 5.19 -5.88 -7.41
N GLN A 61 5.16 -5.09 -6.34
CA GLN A 61 6.20 -5.12 -5.31
C GLN A 61 6.29 -6.49 -4.61
N TYR A 62 5.17 -7.13 -4.31
CA TYR A 62 5.16 -8.49 -3.76
C TYR A 62 5.90 -9.46 -4.69
N ARG A 63 5.60 -9.41 -6.00
CA ARG A 63 6.26 -10.27 -6.99
C ARG A 63 7.76 -9.99 -7.10
N ALA A 64 8.15 -8.72 -7.07
CA ALA A 64 9.56 -8.33 -7.08
C ALA A 64 10.29 -8.87 -5.83
N ARG A 65 9.68 -8.73 -4.65
CA ARG A 65 10.21 -9.26 -3.38
C ARG A 65 10.37 -10.78 -3.43
N LEU A 66 9.37 -11.49 -3.96
CA LEU A 66 9.42 -12.94 -4.12
C LEU A 66 10.53 -13.38 -5.08
N SER A 67 10.66 -12.70 -6.23
CA SER A 67 11.74 -12.97 -7.19
C SER A 67 13.12 -12.71 -6.58
N HIS A 68 13.26 -11.63 -5.81
CA HIS A 68 14.50 -11.30 -5.11
C HIS A 68 14.89 -12.39 -4.10
N TYR A 69 13.97 -12.84 -3.25
CA TYR A 69 14.27 -13.89 -2.28
C TYR A 69 14.60 -15.23 -2.94
N ARG A 70 13.82 -15.65 -3.96
CA ARG A 70 14.12 -16.88 -4.71
C ARG A 70 15.53 -16.85 -5.29
N ARG A 71 15.93 -15.72 -5.89
CA ARG A 71 17.28 -15.57 -6.45
C ARG A 71 18.34 -15.68 -5.36
N ARG A 72 18.11 -15.06 -4.20
CA ARG A 72 19.05 -15.10 -3.07
C ARG A 72 19.18 -16.49 -2.44
N GLU A 73 18.11 -17.29 -2.43
CA GLU A 73 18.12 -18.67 -1.93
C GLU A 73 18.75 -19.66 -2.93
N THR A 74 18.76 -19.31 -4.22
CA THR A 74 19.35 -20.16 -5.28
C THR A 74 20.84 -19.86 -5.51
N GLN A 75 21.38 -18.78 -4.91
CA GLN A 75 22.79 -18.39 -4.95
C GLN A 75 23.54 -18.94 -3.74
#